data_AF-A0A2H0JV58-F1
#
_entry.id   AF-A0A2H0JV58-F1
#
_cell.length_a   1.000
_cell.length_b   1.000
_cell.length_c   1.000
_cell.angle_alpha   90.00
_cell.angle_beta   90.00
_cell.angle_gamma   90.00
#
_symmetry.space_group_name_H-M   'P 1'
#
loop_
_entity.id
_entity.type
_entity.pdbx_description
1 polymer ?
#
loop_
_entity_poly.entity_id
_entity_poly.type
_entity_poly.pdbx_seq_one_letter_code
_entity_poly.pdbx_strand_id
1 'polypeptide(L)'
;MNTQTKSALVLMVTLLVGVAIGAVGWSIVHNERMERMREMRREGGLYGVIDRYIDPESVHQEEQLRSVADRYHAQLEDVYGHARNRRNVILDSMRVELRTLLTKAQQEAMADWLRPRSQVADSTQTLN
;
A
#
# COMPACT_ATOMS: atom_id res chain seq x y z
N MET A 1 43.54 35.82 -13.93
CA MET A 1 42.64 34.70 -14.30
C MET A 1 41.94 35.06 -15.59
N ASN A 2 42.17 34.29 -16.65
CA ASN A 2 41.59 34.54 -17.97
C ASN A 2 40.06 34.45 -17.91
N THR A 3 39.39 35.34 -18.63
CA THR A 3 37.92 35.42 -18.70
C THR A 3 37.29 34.08 -19.11
N GLN A 4 38.00 33.30 -19.94
CA GLN A 4 37.63 31.96 -20.35
C GLN A 4 37.50 30.96 -19.17
N THR A 5 38.38 31.05 -18.18
CA THR A 5 38.36 30.15 -17.01
C THR A 5 37.18 30.46 -16.09
N LYS A 6 36.76 31.73 -16.01
CA LYS A 6 35.59 32.13 -15.22
C LYS A 6 34.29 31.63 -15.85
N SER A 7 34.17 31.69 -17.18
CA SER A 7 33.00 31.17 -17.89
C SER A 7 32.89 29.65 -17.79
N ALA A 8 34.01 28.93 -17.89
CA ALA A 8 34.03 27.48 -17.72
C ALA A 8 33.61 27.05 -16.31
N LEU A 9 34.06 27.79 -15.28
CA LEU A 9 33.68 27.53 -13.89
C LEU A 9 32.17 27.69 -13.68
N VAL A 10 31.59 28.77 -14.20
CA VAL A 10 30.15 29.03 -14.07
C VAL A 10 29.35 27.90 -14.72
N LEU A 11 29.69 27.50 -15.95
CA LEU A 11 29.02 26.38 -16.64
C LEU A 11 29.08 25.07 -15.88
N MET A 12 30.24 24.76 -15.27
CA MET A 12 30.41 23.54 -14.49
C MET A 12 29.53 23.52 -13.23
N VAL A 13 29.39 24.67 -12.57
CA VAL A 13 28.51 24.81 -11.40
C VAL A 13 27.05 24.66 -11.80
N THR A 14 26.58 25.30 -12.87
CA THR A 14 25.18 25.16 -13.31
C THR A 14 24.86 23.74 -13.73
N LEU A 15 25.80 23.03 -14.37
CA LEU A 15 25.63 21.62 -14.73
C LEU A 15 25.46 20.73 -13.49
N LEU A 16 26.31 20.93 -12.47
CA LEU A 16 26.21 20.19 -11.21
C LEU A 16 24.88 20.43 -10.50
N VAL A 17 24.38 21.67 -10.50
CA VAL A 17 23.08 22.01 -9.92
C VAL A 17 21.95 21.30 -10.69
N GLY A 18 22.00 21.29 -12.03
CA GLY A 18 21.02 20.56 -12.85
C GLY A 18 21.00 19.06 -12.57
N VAL A 19 22.18 18.43 -12.46
CA VAL A 19 22.30 17.01 -12.12
C VAL A 19 21.78 16.71 -10.72
N ALA A 20 22.08 17.56 -9.74
CA ALA A 20 21.59 17.40 -8.37
C ALA A 20 20.05 17.48 -8.30
N ILE A 21 19.44 18.44 -9.00
CA ILE A 21 17.98 18.57 -9.08
C ILE A 21 17.36 17.35 -9.77
N GLY A 22 17.96 16.88 -10.87
CA GLY A 22 17.52 15.67 -11.56
C GLY A 22 17.60 14.42 -10.68
N ALA A 23 18.69 14.25 -9.94
CA ALA A 23 18.90 13.11 -9.05
C ALA A 23 17.92 13.10 -7.86
N VAL A 24 17.67 14.26 -7.24
CA VAL A 24 16.70 14.39 -6.15
C VAL A 24 15.28 14.16 -6.64
N GLY A 25 14.91 14.71 -7.80
CA GLY A 25 13.61 14.48 -8.42
C GLY A 25 13.35 13.01 -8.73
N TRP A 26 14.36 12.29 -9.22
CA TRP A 26 14.27 10.84 -9.45
C TRP A 26 14.12 10.05 -8.15
N SER A 27 14.85 10.42 -7.10
CA SER A 27 14.81 9.76 -5.80
C SER A 27 13.46 9.89 -5.10
N ILE A 28 12.84 11.08 -5.12
CA ILE A 28 11.54 11.32 -4.49
C ILE A 28 10.43 10.52 -5.18
N VAL A 29 10.40 10.50 -6.51
CA VAL A 29 9.41 9.71 -7.29
C VAL A 29 9.62 8.19 -7.09
N HIS A 30 10.86 7.75 -6.88
CA HIS A 30 11.15 6.34 -6.63
C HIS A 30 10.81 5.90 -5.21
N ASN A 31 10.96 6.79 -4.22
CA ASN A 31 10.74 6.48 -2.81
C ASN A 31 9.24 6.31 -2.47
N GLU A 32 8.36 7.17 -3.01
CA GLU A 32 6.90 6.99 -2.82
C GLU A 32 6.38 5.71 -3.46
N ARG A 33 6.98 5.28 -4.58
CA ARG A 33 6.67 4.00 -5.20
C ARG A 33 7.15 2.83 -4.33
N MET A 34 8.35 2.90 -3.77
CA MET A 34 8.90 1.86 -2.88
C MET A 34 8.16 1.71 -1.55
N GLU A 35 7.58 2.78 -1.03
CA GLU A 35 6.79 2.72 0.21
C GLU A 35 5.47 1.98 -0.02
N ARG A 36 4.77 2.27 -1.13
CA ARG A 36 3.62 1.48 -1.59
C ARG A 36 4.00 0.02 -1.91
N MET A 37 5.21 -0.22 -2.45
CA MET A 37 5.74 -1.58 -2.68
C MET A 37 5.93 -2.39 -1.39
N ARG A 38 6.27 -1.74 -0.26
CA ARG A 38 6.47 -2.43 1.03
C ARG A 38 5.15 -2.78 1.72
N GLU A 39 4.12 -1.95 1.56
CA GLU A 39 2.77 -2.26 2.05
C GLU A 39 2.15 -3.44 1.28
N MET A 40 2.29 -3.46 -0.05
CA MET A 40 1.82 -4.57 -0.89
C MET A 40 2.49 -5.92 -0.57
N ARG A 41 3.77 -5.89 -0.18
CA ARG A 41 4.53 -7.08 0.21
C ARG A 41 4.13 -7.61 1.60
N ARG A 42 3.54 -6.80 2.48
CA ARG A 42 3.17 -7.20 3.85
C ARG A 42 1.74 -7.70 4.00
N GLU A 43 0.79 -7.29 3.16
CA GLU A 43 -0.63 -7.58 3.41
C GLU A 43 -1.26 -8.69 2.57
N GLY A 44 -0.57 -9.22 1.55
CA GLY A 44 -1.16 -10.21 0.68
C GLY A 44 -2.15 -9.59 -0.32
N GLY A 45 -1.90 -9.87 -1.59
CA GLY A 45 -2.63 -9.36 -2.74
C GLY A 45 -2.24 -10.16 -3.97
N LEU A 46 -2.49 -9.63 -5.18
CA LEU A 46 -2.18 -10.34 -6.42
C LEU A 46 -0.69 -10.75 -6.52
N TYR A 47 0.21 -9.89 -6.03
CA TYR A 47 1.64 -10.19 -6.00
C TYR A 47 1.97 -11.34 -5.05
N GLY A 48 1.32 -11.42 -3.88
CA GLY A 48 1.48 -12.57 -2.98
C GLY A 48 0.91 -13.88 -3.55
N VAL A 49 -0.04 -13.81 -4.48
CA VAL A 49 -0.51 -14.99 -5.22
C VAL A 49 0.53 -15.41 -6.25
N ILE A 50 1.10 -14.46 -7.01
CA ILE A 50 2.17 -14.73 -7.96
C ILE A 50 3.38 -15.36 -7.24
N ASP A 51 3.86 -14.74 -6.17
CA ASP A 51 5.01 -15.20 -5.38
C ASP A 51 4.79 -16.60 -4.77
N ARG A 52 3.54 -16.95 -4.44
CA ARG A 52 3.21 -18.29 -3.92
C ARG A 52 3.35 -19.40 -4.96
N TYR A 53 3.10 -19.11 -6.23
CA TYR A 53 2.98 -20.13 -7.28
C TYR A 53 4.03 -20.03 -8.39
N ILE A 54 4.68 -18.88 -8.50
CA ILE A 54 5.62 -18.56 -9.57
C ILE A 54 6.92 -18.13 -8.91
N ASP A 55 7.94 -18.98 -9.02
CA ASP A 55 9.31 -18.65 -8.66
C ASP A 55 10.00 -18.02 -9.88
N PRO A 56 10.26 -16.70 -9.90
CA PRO A 56 10.82 -16.03 -11.07
C PRO A 56 12.27 -16.45 -11.30
N GLU A 57 12.59 -16.84 -12.54
CA GLU A 57 13.94 -17.30 -12.93
C GLU A 57 14.92 -16.14 -13.12
N SER A 58 14.42 -14.90 -13.19
CA SER A 58 15.25 -13.71 -13.35
C SER A 58 14.62 -12.47 -12.75
N VAL A 59 15.48 -11.50 -12.38
CA VAL A 59 15.06 -10.17 -11.93
C VAL A 59 14.18 -9.47 -12.98
N HIS A 60 14.47 -9.66 -14.26
CA HIS A 60 13.66 -9.07 -15.33
C HIS A 60 12.25 -9.67 -15.38
N GLN A 61 12.11 -10.98 -15.18
CA GLN A 61 10.80 -11.63 -15.11
C GLN A 61 10.03 -11.21 -13.85
N GLU A 62 10.71 -11.07 -12.72
CA GLU A 62 10.12 -10.55 -11.48
C GLU A 62 9.53 -9.14 -11.69
N GLU A 63 10.27 -8.25 -12.36
CA GLU A 63 9.80 -6.90 -12.70
C GLU A 63 8.57 -6.92 -13.61
N GLN A 64 8.55 -7.81 -14.61
CA GLN A 64 7.41 -7.96 -15.51
C GLN A 64 6.17 -8.49 -14.79
N LEU A 65 6.33 -9.54 -13.96
CA LEU A 65 5.25 -10.11 -13.17
C LEU A 65 4.68 -9.08 -12.18
N ARG A 66 5.55 -8.27 -11.57
CA ARG A 66 5.15 -7.16 -10.69
C ARG A 66 4.36 -6.09 -11.46
N SER A 67 4.84 -5.69 -12.64
CA SER A 67 4.13 -4.72 -13.49
C SER A 67 2.73 -5.20 -13.90
N VAL A 68 2.57 -6.51 -14.13
CA VAL A 68 1.26 -7.11 -14.39
C VAL A 68 0.39 -7.04 -13.14
N ALA A 69 0.91 -7.46 -11.98
CA ALA A 69 0.19 -7.42 -10.71
C ALA A 69 -0.35 -6.02 -10.39
N ASP A 70 0.50 -4.99 -10.53
CA ASP A 70 0.15 -3.60 -10.22
C ASP A 70 -1.01 -3.07 -11.09
N ARG A 71 -0.99 -3.40 -12.39
CA ARG A 71 -2.01 -2.95 -13.35
C ARG A 71 -3.40 -3.49 -13.02
N TYR A 72 -3.46 -4.73 -12.54
CA TYR A 72 -4.72 -5.36 -12.16
C TYR A 72 -5.09 -5.06 -10.71
N HIS A 73 -4.11 -4.74 -9.85
CA HIS A 73 -4.38 -4.34 -8.48
C HIS A 73 -5.27 -3.10 -8.42
N ALA A 74 -4.94 -2.03 -9.15
CA ALA A 74 -5.74 -0.81 -9.18
C ALA A 74 -7.20 -1.05 -9.64
N GLN A 75 -7.40 -1.95 -10.61
CA GLN A 75 -8.74 -2.31 -11.08
C GLN A 75 -9.51 -3.12 -10.04
N LEU A 76 -8.82 -4.02 -9.34
CA LEU A 76 -9.42 -4.86 -8.31
C LEU A 76 -9.66 -4.10 -7.01
N GLU A 77 -8.85 -3.10 -6.69
CA GLU A 77 -9.02 -2.28 -5.49
C GLU A 77 -10.38 -1.57 -5.49
N ASP A 78 -10.80 -1.04 -6.64
CA ASP A 78 -12.12 -0.41 -6.76
C ASP A 78 -13.27 -1.42 -6.57
N VAL A 79 -13.16 -2.58 -7.25
CA VAL A 79 -14.15 -3.67 -7.15
C VAL A 79 -14.24 -4.21 -5.72
N TYR A 80 -13.09 -4.49 -5.10
CA TYR A 80 -13.04 -5.03 -3.75
C TYR A 80 -13.36 -3.98 -2.70
N GLY A 81 -13.03 -2.71 -2.90
CA GLY A 81 -13.36 -1.62 -1.97
C GLY A 81 -14.86 -1.51 -1.77
N HIS A 82 -15.61 -1.43 -2.88
CA HIS A 82 -17.07 -1.37 -2.87
C HIS A 82 -17.69 -2.65 -2.28
N ALA A 83 -17.19 -3.82 -2.71
CA ALA A 83 -17.67 -5.10 -2.20
C ALA A 83 -17.37 -5.29 -0.71
N ARG A 84 -16.20 -4.84 -0.23
CA ARG A 84 -15.77 -4.92 1.18
C ARG A 84 -16.68 -4.06 2.05
N ASN A 85 -16.96 -2.83 1.63
CA ASN A 85 -17.88 -1.94 2.36
C ASN A 85 -19.27 -2.57 2.45
N ARG A 86 -19.83 -3.02 1.32
CA ARG A 86 -21.15 -3.67 1.31
C ARG A 86 -21.20 -4.93 2.17
N ARG A 87 -20.18 -5.78 2.09
CA ARG A 87 -20.05 -6.98 2.92
C ARG A 87 -20.00 -6.62 4.40
N ASN A 88 -19.23 -5.60 4.78
CA ASN A 88 -19.11 -5.18 6.17
C ASN A 88 -20.45 -4.69 6.73
N VAL A 89 -21.21 -3.90 5.96
CA VAL A 89 -22.56 -3.46 6.34
C VAL A 89 -23.47 -4.66 6.60
N ILE A 90 -23.48 -5.65 5.69
CA ILE A 90 -24.28 -6.88 5.87
C ILE A 90 -23.87 -7.63 7.14
N LEU A 91 -22.57 -7.80 7.37
CA LEU A 91 -22.05 -8.49 8.54
C LEU A 91 -22.39 -7.73 9.85
N ASP A 92 -22.33 -6.41 9.84
CA ASP A 92 -22.71 -5.60 11.01
C ASP A 92 -24.20 -5.74 11.33
N SER A 93 -25.08 -5.70 10.32
CA SER A 93 -26.51 -5.97 10.50
C SER A 93 -26.75 -7.36 11.10
N MET A 94 -26.08 -8.38 10.53
CA MET A 94 -26.18 -9.76 11.03
C MET A 94 -25.69 -9.88 12.48
N ARG A 95 -24.60 -9.20 12.87
CA ARG A 95 -24.12 -9.20 14.26
C ARG A 95 -25.13 -8.57 15.22
N VAL A 96 -25.76 -7.48 14.82
CA VAL A 96 -26.81 -6.82 15.62
C VAL A 96 -28.00 -7.76 15.83
N GLU A 97 -28.45 -8.41 14.76
CA GLU A 97 -29.54 -9.38 14.83
C GLU A 97 -29.19 -10.56 15.74
N LEU A 98 -28.00 -11.16 15.56
CA LEU A 98 -27.51 -12.27 16.37
C LEU A 98 -27.46 -11.93 17.86
N ARG A 99 -27.07 -10.71 18.25
CA ARG A 99 -27.04 -10.29 19.66
C ARG A 99 -28.40 -10.40 20.34
N THR A 100 -29.50 -10.27 19.61
CA THR A 100 -30.85 -10.39 20.19
C THR A 100 -31.25 -11.84 20.44
N LEU A 101 -30.61 -12.79 19.75
CA LEU A 101 -30.89 -14.22 19.81
C LEU A 101 -29.93 -14.98 20.75
N LEU A 102 -28.74 -14.43 21.00
CA LEU A 102 -27.71 -15.09 21.81
C LEU A 102 -27.92 -14.86 23.30
N THR A 103 -27.65 -15.89 24.10
CA THR A 103 -27.56 -15.77 25.56
C THR A 103 -26.35 -14.92 25.96
N LYS A 104 -26.35 -14.35 27.17
CA LYS A 104 -25.22 -13.55 27.68
C LYS A 104 -23.89 -14.30 27.64
N ALA A 105 -23.87 -15.56 28.06
CA ALA A 105 -22.66 -16.39 28.03
C ALA A 105 -22.12 -16.60 26.60
N GLN A 106 -23.00 -16.76 25.61
CA GLN A 106 -22.59 -16.87 24.20
C GLN A 106 -22.09 -15.55 23.64
N GLN A 107 -22.69 -14.42 24.05
CA GLN A 107 -22.22 -13.10 23.66
C GLN A 107 -20.81 -12.82 24.22
N GLU A 108 -20.54 -13.20 25.46
CA GLU A 108 -19.21 -13.07 26.08
C GLU A 108 -18.18 -13.95 25.36
N ALA A 109 -18.51 -15.21 25.07
CA ALA A 109 -17.63 -16.11 24.32
C ALA A 109 -17.31 -15.61 22.89
N MET A 110 -18.20 -14.83 22.30
CA MET A 110 -18.06 -14.29 20.94
C MET A 110 -17.80 -12.77 20.93
N ALA A 111 -17.38 -12.18 22.05
CA ALA A 111 -17.30 -10.72 22.20
C ALA A 111 -16.43 -10.06 21.13
N ASP A 112 -15.27 -10.65 20.83
CA ASP A 112 -14.33 -10.11 19.83
C ASP A 112 -14.90 -10.14 18.41
N TRP A 113 -15.66 -11.18 18.05
CA TRP A 113 -16.27 -11.29 16.72
C TRP A 113 -17.51 -10.42 16.57
N LEU A 114 -18.26 -10.24 17.66
CA LEU A 114 -19.45 -9.38 17.70
C LEU A 114 -19.08 -7.88 17.76
N ARG A 115 -17.84 -7.50 18.07
CA ARG A 115 -17.44 -6.08 18.06
C ARG A 115 -17.60 -5.49 16.65
N PRO A 116 -18.30 -4.37 16.50
CA PRO A 116 -18.36 -3.65 15.24
C PRO A 116 -16.95 -3.22 14.84
N ARG A 117 -16.63 -3.34 13.54
CA ARG A 117 -15.30 -2.97 13.04
C ARG A 117 -15.02 -1.47 13.23
N SER A 118 -16.05 -0.62 13.26
CA SER A 118 -15.92 0.80 13.58
C SER A 118 -15.32 1.06 14.97
N GLN A 119 -15.60 0.22 15.96
CA GLN A 119 -15.04 0.34 17.31
C GLN A 119 -13.58 -0.13 17.41
N VAL A 120 -13.14 -0.97 16.46
CA VAL A 120 -11.74 -1.45 16.40
C VAL A 120 -10.81 -0.38 15.83
N ALA A 121 -11.29 0.48 14.92
CA ALA A 121 -10.46 1.55 14.36
C ALA A 121 -10.10 2.63 15.39
N ASP A 122 -11.04 3.02 16.26
CA ASP A 122 -10.84 4.04 17.30
C ASP A 122 -9.84 3.62 18.39
N SER A 123 -9.73 2.33 18.69
CA SER A 123 -8.81 1.82 19.71
C SER A 123 -7.34 1.79 19.26
N THR A 124 -7.08 1.93 17.96
CA THR A 124 -5.72 2.05 17.39
C THR A 124 -5.20 3.49 17.36
N GLN A 125 -6.08 4.51 17.44
CA GLN A 125 -5.67 5.92 17.44
C GLN A 125 -5.29 6.46 18.83
N THR A 126 -5.63 5.75 19.91
CA THR A 126 -5.31 6.17 21.29
C THR A 126 -3.95 5.68 21.79
N LEU A 127 -3.14 5.03 20.94
CA LEU A 127 -1.83 4.46 21.28
C LEU A 127 -0.64 5.14 20.57
N ASN A 128 -0.82 6.29 19.91
CA ASN A 128 0.26 7.12 19.36
C ASN A 128 0.30 8.49 20.04
#